data_AF-A0A372JHS4-F1
#
_entry.id   AF-A0A372JHS4-F1
#
_cell.length_a   1.000
_cell.length_b   1.000
_cell.length_c   1.000
_cell.angle_alpha   90.00
_cell.angle_beta   90.00
_cell.angle_gamma   90.00
#
_symmetry.space_group_name_H-M   'P 1'
#
loop_
_entity.id
_entity.type
_entity.pdbx_description
1 polymer ?
#
loop_
_entity_poly.entity_id
_entity_poly.type
_entity_poly.pdbx_seq_one_letter_code
_entity_poly.pdbx_strand_id
1 'polypeptide(L)'
;MAAELPLPADELARRLNEALGRVGGVRMRVVSAGMGGTSDEPAVRFRVSVAEAGMWDVAVPMDPLDLEPGVNTSALVAVLHANLLEWWDLKDREARIARWGRAV
;
A
#
# COMPACT_ATOMS: atom_id res chain seq x y z
N MET A 1 -1.83 -14.25 17.22
CA MET A 1 -0.59 -14.26 16.41
C MET A 1 -0.57 -12.95 15.64
N ALA A 2 0.56 -12.24 15.59
CA ALA A 2 0.63 -11.01 14.78
C ALA A 2 0.55 -11.42 13.30
N ALA A 3 -0.28 -10.73 12.52
CA ALA A 3 -0.29 -10.94 11.07
C ALA A 3 1.09 -10.52 10.53
N GLU A 4 1.77 -11.42 9.85
CA GLU A 4 3.02 -11.15 9.15
C GLU A 4 2.72 -10.99 7.65
N LEU A 5 3.45 -10.12 6.96
CA LEU A 5 3.33 -10.04 5.51
C LEU A 5 3.73 -11.40 4.91
N PRO A 6 3.02 -11.90 3.88
CA PRO A 6 3.40 -13.12 3.17
C PRO A 6 4.69 -12.93 2.32
N LEU A 7 5.29 -11.75 2.38
CA LEU A 7 6.53 -11.35 1.72
C LEU A 7 7.38 -10.52 2.68
N PRO A 8 8.71 -10.56 2.55
CA PRO A 8 9.59 -9.54 3.12
C PRO A 8 9.19 -8.15 2.64
N ALA A 9 9.20 -7.17 3.56
CA ALA A 9 8.85 -5.78 3.28
C ALA A 9 9.60 -5.17 2.07
N ASP A 10 10.90 -5.43 1.97
CA ASP A 10 11.74 -4.91 0.89
C ASP A 10 11.37 -5.52 -0.47
N GLU A 11 11.06 -6.81 -0.50
CA GLU A 11 10.64 -7.50 -1.72
C GLU A 11 9.26 -7.02 -2.18
N LEU A 12 8.34 -6.78 -1.24
CA LEU A 12 7.04 -6.18 -1.53
C LEU A 12 7.19 -4.76 -2.12
N ALA A 13 8.01 -3.92 -1.51
CA ALA A 13 8.28 -2.58 -2.01
C ALA A 13 8.92 -2.60 -3.41
N ARG A 14 9.85 -3.54 -3.66
CA ARG A 14 10.46 -3.73 -4.97
C ARG A 14 9.43 -4.11 -6.04
N ARG A 15 8.60 -5.12 -5.78
CA ARG A 15 7.55 -5.57 -6.71
C ARG A 15 6.50 -4.49 -6.97
N LEU A 16 6.09 -3.76 -5.93
CA LEU A 16 5.18 -2.63 -6.10
C LEU A 16 5.79 -1.53 -6.95
N ASN A 17 7.07 -1.21 -6.77
CA ASN A 17 7.75 -0.22 -7.61
C ASN A 17 7.88 -0.65 -9.08
N GLU A 18 8.08 -1.94 -9.33
CA GLU A 18 8.07 -2.52 -10.68
C GLU A 18 6.68 -2.39 -11.33
N ALA A 19 5.60 -2.55 -10.54
CA ALA A 19 4.22 -2.45 -11.02
C ALA A 19 3.71 -0.99 -11.17
N LEU A 20 3.96 -0.12 -10.19
CA LEU A 20 3.43 1.25 -10.11
C LEU A 20 3.89 2.15 -11.25
N GLY A 21 5.07 1.92 -11.84
CA GLY A 21 5.54 2.63 -13.04
C GLY A 21 5.35 4.16 -12.99
N ARG A 22 4.71 4.73 -14.04
CA ARG A 22 4.19 6.11 -14.06
C ARG A 22 2.67 6.05 -14.11
N VAL A 23 1.97 6.57 -13.11
CA VAL A 23 0.50 6.57 -13.08
C VAL A 23 -0.02 7.98 -13.24
N GLY A 24 -0.81 8.23 -14.29
CA GLY A 24 -1.47 9.53 -14.51
C GLY A 24 -0.52 10.72 -14.62
N GLY A 25 0.73 10.51 -15.04
CA GLY A 25 1.79 11.54 -15.08
C GLY A 25 2.57 11.70 -13.77
N VAL A 26 2.10 11.08 -12.68
CA VAL A 26 2.73 11.12 -11.36
C VAL A 26 3.63 9.89 -11.17
N ARG A 27 4.85 10.12 -10.69
CA ARG A 27 5.79 9.05 -10.34
C ARG A 27 5.69 8.78 -8.84
N MET A 28 5.03 7.68 -8.48
CA MET A 28 4.96 7.16 -7.11
C MET A 28 6.06 6.11 -6.91
N ARG A 29 6.71 6.14 -5.75
CA ARG A 29 7.70 5.14 -5.33
C ARG A 29 7.44 4.70 -3.90
N VAL A 30 7.29 3.40 -3.68
CA VAL A 30 7.27 2.81 -2.34
C VAL A 30 8.69 2.80 -1.78
N VAL A 31 8.90 3.47 -0.66
CA VAL A 31 10.17 3.55 0.08
C VAL A 31 10.27 2.41 1.08
N SER A 32 9.17 2.09 1.75
CA SER A 32 9.10 0.97 2.69
C SER A 32 7.67 0.44 2.76
N ALA A 33 7.53 -0.84 3.06
CA ALA A 33 6.26 -1.50 3.33
C ALA A 33 6.33 -2.20 4.70
N GLY A 34 5.19 -2.41 5.35
CA GLY A 34 5.13 -3.14 6.61
C GLY A 34 3.70 -3.36 7.06
N MET A 35 3.51 -4.23 8.04
CA MET A 35 2.19 -4.40 8.66
C MET A 35 1.85 -3.20 9.55
N GLY A 36 0.58 -2.87 9.60
CA GLY A 36 -0.03 -1.96 10.54
C GLY A 36 -1.46 -2.39 10.87
N GLY A 37 -2.15 -1.56 11.63
CA GLY A 37 -3.50 -1.89 12.11
C GLY A 37 -3.48 -2.82 13.32
N THR A 38 -4.62 -3.44 13.57
CA THR A 38 -4.83 -4.43 14.65
C THR A 38 -5.01 -5.82 14.04
N SER A 39 -5.06 -6.86 14.87
CA SER A 39 -5.34 -8.22 14.38
C SER A 39 -6.74 -8.35 13.75
N ASP A 40 -7.72 -7.58 14.25
CA ASP A 40 -9.10 -7.60 13.74
C ASP A 40 -9.29 -6.70 12.50
N GLU A 41 -8.47 -5.66 12.36
CA GLU A 41 -8.47 -4.74 11.22
C GLU A 41 -7.02 -4.56 10.73
N PRO A 42 -6.48 -5.55 10.00
CA PRO A 42 -5.11 -5.48 9.52
C PRO A 42 -4.98 -4.45 8.39
N ALA A 43 -3.82 -3.83 8.30
CA ALA A 43 -3.48 -2.91 7.24
C ALA A 43 -2.04 -3.12 6.77
N VAL A 44 -1.76 -2.81 5.51
CA VAL A 44 -0.38 -2.65 5.04
C VAL A 44 -0.05 -1.17 5.02
N ARG A 45 1.00 -0.81 5.77
CA ARG A 45 1.57 0.53 5.80
C ARG A 45 2.65 0.66 4.75
N PHE A 46 2.56 1.71 3.96
CA PHE A 46 3.53 2.11 2.97
C PHE A 46 4.04 3.49 3.31
N ARG A 47 5.35 3.68 3.17
CA ARG A 47 5.90 5.03 2.95
C ARG A 47 6.08 5.20 1.46
N VAL A 48 5.39 6.16 0.88
CA VAL A 48 5.47 6.45 -0.56
C VAL A 48 6.03 7.84 -0.78
N SER A 49 6.97 7.95 -1.72
CA SER A 49 7.43 9.21 -2.27
C SER A 49 6.67 9.46 -3.55
N VAL A 50 6.03 10.62 -3.65
CA VAL A 50 5.33 11.04 -4.85
C VAL A 50 6.03 12.26 -5.42
N ALA A 51 6.42 12.19 -6.69
CA ALA A 51 7.04 13.33 -7.37
C ALA A 51 6.13 14.56 -7.24
N GLU A 52 6.72 15.72 -6.90
CA GLU A 52 6.04 17.01 -6.72
C GLU A 52 5.11 17.13 -5.49
N ALA A 53 4.70 16.02 -4.87
CA ALA A 53 3.82 16.02 -3.70
C ALA A 53 4.48 15.55 -2.39
N GLY A 54 5.76 15.16 -2.43
CA GLY A 54 6.55 14.83 -1.24
C GLY A 54 6.35 13.40 -0.73
N MET A 55 6.62 13.19 0.56
CA MET A 55 6.49 11.88 1.20
C MET A 55 5.14 11.73 1.90
N TRP A 56 4.61 10.52 1.86
CA TRP A 56 3.32 10.15 2.43
C TRP A 56 3.43 8.81 3.14
N ASP A 57 2.80 8.72 4.30
CA ASP A 57 2.55 7.46 4.98
C ASP A 57 1.11 7.03 4.67
N VAL A 58 0.95 5.85 4.07
CA VAL A 58 -0.34 5.32 3.59
C VAL A 58 -0.61 3.98 4.25
N ALA A 59 -1.74 3.85 4.96
CA ALA A 59 -2.20 2.61 5.56
C ALA A 59 -3.39 2.07 4.75
N VAL A 60 -3.14 1.05 3.94
CA VAL A 60 -4.16 0.38 3.14
C VAL A 60 -4.81 -0.71 4.00
N PRO A 61 -6.12 -0.62 4.30
CA PRO A 61 -6.81 -1.68 5.02
C PRO A 61 -6.84 -2.96 4.19
N MET A 62 -6.64 -4.09 4.83
CA MET A 62 -6.63 -5.41 4.19
C MET A 62 -7.75 -6.28 4.76
N ASP A 63 -8.26 -7.18 3.93
CA ASP A 63 -9.03 -8.31 4.45
C ASP A 63 -8.06 -9.27 5.18
N PRO A 64 -8.37 -9.74 6.39
CA PRO A 64 -7.57 -10.78 7.04
C PRO A 64 -7.29 -12.00 6.16
N LEU A 65 -8.22 -12.37 5.27
CA LEU A 65 -8.08 -13.49 4.34
C LEU A 65 -7.00 -13.24 3.28
N ASP A 66 -6.73 -11.99 2.92
CA ASP A 66 -5.67 -11.63 1.95
C ASP A 66 -4.26 -11.69 2.55
N LEU A 67 -4.15 -11.93 3.86
CA LEU A 67 -2.89 -12.00 4.61
C LEU A 67 -2.58 -13.40 5.13
N GLU A 68 -3.43 -14.38 4.84
CA GLU A 68 -3.23 -15.75 5.28
C GLU A 68 -2.01 -16.41 4.63
N PRO A 69 -1.30 -17.30 5.36
CA PRO A 69 -0.20 -18.08 4.80
C PRO A 69 -0.73 -19.01 3.70
N GLY A 70 -0.35 -18.72 2.45
CA GLY A 70 -0.82 -19.44 1.26
C GLY A 70 -1.48 -18.55 0.21
N VAL A 71 -1.76 -17.29 0.55
CA VAL A 71 -2.23 -16.30 -0.42
C VAL A 71 -1.22 -16.13 -1.55
N ASN A 72 -1.74 -16.07 -2.77
CA ASN A 72 -0.93 -15.83 -3.96
C ASN A 72 -0.30 -14.43 -3.86
N THR A 73 1.00 -14.42 -3.63
CA THR A 73 1.83 -13.23 -3.54
C THR A 73 1.64 -12.26 -4.70
N SER A 74 1.49 -12.75 -5.92
CA SER A 74 1.28 -11.90 -7.10
C SER A 74 -0.09 -11.23 -7.07
N ALA A 75 -1.12 -11.91 -6.56
CA ALA A 75 -2.45 -11.34 -6.37
C ALA A 75 -2.42 -10.24 -5.31
N LEU A 76 -1.73 -10.47 -4.19
CA LEU A 76 -1.54 -9.46 -3.16
C LEU A 76 -0.86 -8.19 -3.71
N VAL A 77 0.22 -8.34 -4.48
CA VAL A 77 0.90 -7.20 -5.10
C VAL A 77 -0.05 -6.45 -6.03
N ALA A 78 -0.87 -7.15 -6.81
CA ALA A 78 -1.84 -6.52 -7.72
C ALA A 78 -2.93 -5.74 -6.97
N VAL A 79 -3.46 -6.29 -5.87
CA VAL A 79 -4.45 -5.63 -5.01
C VAL A 79 -3.85 -4.38 -4.36
N LEU A 80 -2.68 -4.50 -3.74
CA LEU A 80 -1.99 -3.36 -3.11
C LEU A 80 -1.64 -2.27 -4.12
N HIS A 81 -1.20 -2.66 -5.32
CA HIS A 81 -0.98 -1.74 -6.43
C HIS A 81 -2.27 -0.98 -6.78
N ALA A 82 -3.37 -1.69 -7.02
CA ALA A 82 -4.65 -1.07 -7.34
C ALA A 82 -5.13 -0.11 -6.23
N ASN A 83 -5.03 -0.52 -4.97
CA ASN A 83 -5.43 0.29 -3.82
C ASN A 83 -4.59 1.56 -3.68
N LEU A 84 -3.27 1.50 -3.94
CA LEU A 84 -2.41 2.70 -3.91
C LEU A 84 -2.74 3.68 -5.04
N LEU A 85 -3.10 3.18 -6.22
CA LEU A 85 -3.52 4.03 -7.34
C LEU A 85 -4.88 4.67 -7.08
N GLU A 86 -5.84 3.87 -6.62
CA GLU A 86 -7.17 4.33 -6.23
C GLU A 86 -7.05 5.39 -5.13
N TRP A 87 -6.21 5.14 -4.13
CA TRP A 87 -5.93 6.11 -3.07
C TRP A 87 -5.42 7.44 -3.63
N TRP A 88 -4.44 7.40 -4.54
CA TRP A 88 -3.88 8.63 -5.10
C TRP A 88 -4.91 9.44 -5.90
N ASP A 89 -5.78 8.78 -6.66
CA ASP A 89 -6.81 9.45 -7.46
C ASP A 89 -7.94 10.03 -6.60
N LEU A 90 -8.29 9.35 -5.50
CA LEU A 90 -9.47 9.67 -4.70
C LEU A 90 -9.18 10.39 -3.39
N LYS A 91 -7.92 10.52 -2.94
CA LYS A 91 -7.58 11.14 -1.64
C LYS A 91 -8.11 12.57 -1.47
N ASP A 92 -8.29 13.33 -2.54
CA ASP A 92 -8.79 14.71 -2.49
C ASP A 92 -10.32 14.81 -2.74
N ARG A 93 -10.97 13.67 -3.03
CA ARG A 93 -12.41 13.59 -3.35
C ARG A 93 -13.22 12.80 -2.32
N GLU A 94 -12.61 11.79 -1.71
CA GLU A 94 -13.29 10.86 -0.80
C GLU A 94 -12.63 10.80 0.58
N ALA A 95 -13.34 11.31 1.60
CA ALA A 95 -12.84 11.32 2.98
C ALA A 95 -12.49 9.92 3.52
N ARG A 96 -13.21 8.88 3.08
CA ARG A 96 -12.98 7.48 3.47
C ARG A 96 -11.62 6.95 2.99
N ILE A 97 -11.15 7.41 1.83
CA ILE A 97 -9.89 7.00 1.21
C ILE A 97 -8.78 7.96 1.64
N ALA A 98 -9.08 9.26 1.74
CA ALA A 98 -8.17 10.28 2.23
C ALA A 98 -7.53 9.88 3.58
N ARG A 99 -8.32 9.32 4.50
CA ARG A 99 -7.86 8.91 5.84
C ARG A 99 -6.78 7.82 5.82
N TRP A 100 -6.59 7.11 4.70
CA TRP A 100 -5.53 6.12 4.57
C TRP A 100 -4.16 6.78 4.52
N GLY A 101 -4.05 7.98 3.96
CA GLY A 101 -2.79 8.64 3.70
C GLY A 101 -2.58 9.90 4.53
N ARG A 102 -1.34 10.13 4.95
CA ARG A 102 -0.92 11.37 5.62
C ARG A 102 0.41 11.84 5.05
N ALA A 103 0.51 13.13 4.72
CA ALA A 103 1.77 13.74 4.33
C ALA A 103 2.77 13.74 5.52
N VAL A 104 4.04 13.46 5.23
CA VAL A 104 5.14 13.39 6.18
C VAL A 104 5.94 14.69 6.18
#